data_AF-A0A6G2DCE2-F1
#
_entry.id   AF-A0A6G2DCE2-F1
#
_cell.length_a   1.000
_cell.length_b   1.000
_cell.length_c   1.000
_cell.angle_alpha   90.00
_cell.angle_beta   90.00
_cell.angle_gamma   90.00
#
_symmetry.space_group_name_H-M   'P 1'
#
loop_
_entity.id
_entity.type
_entity.pdbx_description
1 polymer ?
#
loop_
_entity_poly.entity_id
_entity_poly.type
_entity_poly.pdbx_seq_one_letter_code
_entity_poly.pdbx_strand_id
1 'polypeptide(L)'
;MDFEKDGSTVYKAVEIKTYAELVENWLETYCHTVKKSTLMGTKFKIDKYLLPAFGNYRLDKLTPPIIQKQVNQWAKDYNQLGKGFQEYPLLHSLNKRILKYAVSLQAIPFNPARDVIVPRRKEKEGQKLKYLDDDNLKKFLTYLEQLPNTYKNFYDTVLYKTLLATGLRIRECLALKWSDIDLKNGTLDVNKTLNIIKEITGPKTKSSIRVIDLDNKTVLMLRLYKARQSQIGKEMGLTYEKVSSNSFDKHID
;
A
#
# COMPACT_ATOMS: atom_id res chain seq x y z
N MET A 1 -26.58 -5.97 -37.24
CA MET A 1 -26.56 -5.61 -38.68
C MET A 1 -27.47 -4.38 -38.83
N ASP A 2 -27.21 -3.34 -38.05
CA ASP A 2 -28.08 -2.15 -37.92
C ASP A 2 -27.29 -0.83 -38.07
N PHE A 3 -26.00 -0.91 -38.43
CA PHE A 3 -25.15 0.25 -38.66
C PHE A 3 -25.43 0.93 -40.01
N GLU A 4 -25.84 0.16 -41.01
CA GLU A 4 -25.95 0.63 -42.40
C GLU A 4 -27.24 1.40 -42.72
N LYS A 5 -28.20 1.51 -41.78
CA LYS A 5 -29.49 2.21 -42.03
C LYS A 5 -29.61 3.59 -41.38
N ASP A 6 -29.01 3.82 -40.22
CA ASP A 6 -29.30 5.03 -39.42
C ASP A 6 -28.10 5.98 -39.21
N GLY A 7 -26.95 5.71 -39.86
CA GLY A 7 -25.77 6.58 -39.85
C GLY A 7 -25.18 6.88 -38.46
N SER A 8 -25.65 6.18 -37.42
CA SER A 8 -25.26 6.37 -36.04
C SER A 8 -25.35 5.05 -35.29
N THR A 9 -24.36 4.77 -34.44
CA THR A 9 -24.53 3.79 -33.38
C THR A 9 -25.31 4.49 -32.28
N VAL A 10 -26.60 4.17 -32.12
CA VAL A 10 -27.36 4.60 -30.93
C VAL A 10 -26.79 3.82 -29.74
N TYR A 11 -25.64 4.28 -29.23
CA TYR A 11 -25.20 3.92 -27.90
C TYR A 11 -26.21 4.55 -26.95
N LYS A 12 -27.08 3.72 -26.38
CA LYS A 12 -27.94 4.11 -25.26
C LYS A 12 -27.01 4.66 -24.18
N ALA A 13 -27.03 5.97 -23.97
CA ALA A 13 -26.18 6.62 -22.99
C ALA A 13 -26.35 5.92 -21.65
N VAL A 14 -25.24 5.53 -21.00
CA VAL A 14 -25.30 4.90 -19.68
C VAL A 14 -25.97 5.90 -18.75
N GLU A 15 -27.19 5.59 -18.30
CA GLU A 15 -28.00 6.51 -17.50
C GLU A 15 -27.52 6.48 -16.05
N ILE A 16 -26.37 7.15 -15.80
CA ILE A 16 -25.80 7.31 -14.46
C ILE A 16 -26.41 8.56 -13.83
N LYS A 17 -27.22 8.38 -12.79
CA LYS A 17 -27.97 9.47 -12.13
C LYS A 17 -27.21 10.06 -10.97
N THR A 18 -26.57 9.21 -10.17
CA THR A 18 -25.94 9.62 -8.90
C THR A 18 -24.42 9.45 -8.91
N TYR A 19 -23.75 10.13 -7.99
CA TYR A 19 -22.31 9.96 -7.79
C TYR A 19 -21.96 8.54 -7.31
N ALA A 20 -22.83 7.91 -6.51
CA ALA A 20 -22.64 6.53 -6.07
C ALA A 20 -22.64 5.55 -7.26
N GLU A 21 -23.63 5.64 -8.15
CA GLU A 21 -23.70 4.83 -9.39
C GLU A 21 -22.47 5.07 -10.28
N LEU A 22 -22.03 6.33 -10.40
CA LEU A 22 -20.81 6.68 -11.14
C LEU A 22 -19.58 5.98 -10.56
N VAL A 23 -19.46 5.97 -9.23
CA VAL A 23 -18.34 5.33 -8.54
C VAL A 23 -18.33 3.83 -8.76
N GLU A 24 -19.49 3.17 -8.68
CA GLU A 24 -19.61 1.73 -8.94
C GLU A 24 -19.16 1.40 -10.36
N ASN A 25 -19.72 2.09 -11.36
CA ASN A 25 -19.36 1.90 -12.75
C ASN A 25 -17.87 2.24 -13.03
N TRP A 26 -17.34 3.29 -12.40
CA TRP A 26 -15.92 3.63 -12.51
C TRP A 26 -15.02 2.54 -11.89
N LEU A 27 -15.42 1.94 -10.78
CA LEU A 27 -14.65 0.88 -10.10
C LEU A 27 -14.58 -0.40 -10.91
N GLU A 28 -15.65 -0.76 -11.64
CA GLU A 28 -15.67 -1.91 -12.57
C GLU A 28 -14.59 -1.74 -13.65
N THR A 29 -14.49 -0.55 -14.25
CA THR A 29 -13.46 -0.28 -15.25
C THR A 29 -12.07 -0.16 -14.61
N TYR A 30 -11.96 0.57 -13.51
CA TYR A 30 -10.69 0.87 -12.86
C TYR A 30 -9.98 -0.38 -12.33
N CYS A 31 -10.72 -1.42 -11.90
CA CYS A 31 -10.14 -2.63 -11.33
C CYS A 31 -9.19 -3.36 -12.30
N HIS A 32 -9.43 -3.27 -13.61
CA HIS A 32 -8.59 -3.88 -14.64
C HIS A 32 -7.32 -3.07 -14.94
N THR A 33 -7.23 -1.82 -14.47
CA THR A 33 -6.12 -0.91 -14.76
C THR A 33 -5.05 -0.86 -13.67
N VAL A 34 -5.33 -1.45 -12.50
CA VAL A 34 -4.44 -1.35 -11.32
C VAL A 34 -4.28 -2.67 -10.60
N LYS A 35 -3.18 -2.80 -9.84
CA LYS A 35 -2.99 -3.93 -8.93
C LYS A 35 -4.06 -3.94 -7.83
N LYS A 36 -4.41 -5.13 -7.35
CA LYS A 36 -5.40 -5.37 -6.29
C LYS A 36 -5.18 -4.52 -5.03
N SER A 37 -3.93 -4.32 -4.61
CA SER A 37 -3.59 -3.45 -3.46
C SER A 37 -3.92 -1.97 -3.70
N THR A 38 -3.69 -1.47 -4.92
CA THR A 38 -4.07 -0.11 -5.31
C THR A 38 -5.59 0.04 -5.33
N LEU A 39 -6.31 -0.94 -5.88
CA LEU A 39 -7.77 -0.95 -5.90
C LEU A 39 -8.35 -0.85 -4.48
N MET A 40 -7.87 -1.67 -3.55
CA MET A 40 -8.29 -1.61 -2.15
C MET A 40 -8.02 -0.26 -1.49
N GLY A 41 -6.82 0.28 -1.67
CA GLY A 41 -6.47 1.60 -1.15
C GLY A 41 -7.30 2.73 -1.76
N THR A 42 -7.79 2.57 -2.99
CA THR A 42 -8.73 3.49 -3.64
C THR A 42 -10.15 3.32 -3.09
N LYS A 43 -10.67 2.08 -3.01
CA LYS A 43 -12.00 1.78 -2.44
C LYS A 43 -12.13 2.31 -1.02
N PHE A 44 -11.13 2.06 -0.16
CA PHE A 44 -11.11 2.62 1.20
C PHE A 44 -11.28 4.15 1.22
N LYS A 45 -10.63 4.88 0.32
CA LYS A 45 -10.76 6.35 0.26
C LYS A 45 -12.14 6.78 -0.25
N ILE A 46 -12.68 6.04 -1.20
CA ILE A 46 -14.02 6.26 -1.74
C ILE A 46 -15.07 6.06 -0.65
N ASP A 47 -15.08 4.89 -0.03
CA ASP A 47 -16.09 4.48 0.95
C ASP A 47 -16.05 5.36 2.20
N LYS A 48 -14.85 5.72 2.65
CA LYS A 48 -14.66 6.50 3.87
C LYS A 48 -14.88 8.00 3.69
N TYR A 49 -14.62 8.56 2.50
CA TYR A 49 -14.60 10.01 2.32
C TYR A 49 -15.44 10.53 1.15
N LEU A 50 -15.40 9.89 -0.03
CA LEU A 50 -16.10 10.41 -1.20
C LEU A 50 -17.59 10.05 -1.21
N LEU A 51 -17.95 8.79 -0.91
CA LEU A 51 -19.36 8.38 -0.85
C LEU A 51 -20.13 9.11 0.26
N PRO A 52 -19.60 9.28 1.49
CA PRO A 52 -20.28 10.07 2.52
C PRO A 52 -20.47 11.54 2.12
N ALA A 53 -19.56 12.11 1.34
CA ALA A 53 -19.63 13.50 0.92
C ALA A 53 -20.52 13.73 -0.29
N PHE A 54 -20.47 12.83 -1.28
CA PHE A 54 -21.02 13.07 -2.61
C PHE A 54 -21.98 11.98 -3.10
N GLY A 55 -22.01 10.80 -2.48
CA GLY A 55 -22.71 9.61 -3.00
C GLY A 55 -24.18 9.85 -3.38
N ASN A 56 -24.90 10.58 -2.52
CA ASN A 56 -26.33 10.88 -2.72
C ASN A 56 -26.60 12.03 -3.69
N TYR A 57 -25.57 12.73 -4.18
CA TYR A 57 -25.77 13.80 -5.15
C TYR A 57 -26.07 13.23 -6.52
N ARG A 58 -27.07 13.82 -7.18
CA ARG A 58 -27.22 13.66 -8.62
C ARG A 58 -26.04 14.32 -9.34
N LEU A 59 -25.56 13.70 -10.42
CA LEU A 59 -24.40 14.21 -11.15
C LEU A 59 -24.63 15.62 -11.71
N ASP A 60 -25.84 15.91 -12.19
CA ASP A 60 -26.26 17.22 -12.70
C ASP A 60 -26.38 18.30 -11.62
N LYS A 61 -26.40 17.92 -10.33
CA LYS A 61 -26.47 18.83 -9.18
C LYS A 61 -25.16 18.95 -8.41
N LEU A 62 -24.13 18.16 -8.75
CA LEU A 62 -22.83 18.25 -8.12
C LEU A 62 -22.00 19.39 -8.75
N THR A 63 -22.09 20.58 -8.14
CA THR A 63 -21.48 21.81 -8.69
C THR A 63 -20.10 22.12 -8.09
N PRO A 64 -19.27 22.94 -8.75
CA PRO A 64 -17.96 23.35 -8.21
C PRO A 64 -18.03 23.94 -6.79
N PRO A 65 -19.00 24.81 -6.42
CA PRO A 65 -19.13 25.31 -5.05
C PRO A 65 -19.34 24.21 -3.99
N ILE A 66 -20.11 23.16 -4.30
CA ILE A 66 -20.33 22.02 -3.39
C ILE A 66 -19.01 21.28 -3.15
N ILE A 67 -18.26 21.01 -4.22
CA ILE A 67 -16.97 20.32 -4.13
C ILE A 67 -15.95 21.19 -3.39
N GLN A 68 -15.90 22.49 -3.67
CA GLN A 68 -15.02 23.45 -2.99
C GLN A 68 -15.30 23.48 -1.49
N LYS A 69 -16.57 23.54 -1.09
CA LYS A 69 -16.98 23.50 0.32
C LYS A 69 -16.48 22.24 1.02
N GLN A 70 -16.63 21.08 0.38
CA GLN A 70 -16.16 19.81 0.95
C GLN A 70 -14.63 19.73 1.06
N VAL A 71 -13.91 20.20 0.03
CA VAL A 71 -12.44 20.23 0.04
C VAL A 71 -11.92 21.16 1.14
N ASN A 72 -12.56 22.32 1.33
CA ASN A 72 -12.27 23.23 2.43
C ASN A 72 -12.55 22.58 3.80
N GLN A 73 -13.61 21.78 3.91
CA GLN A 73 -13.92 21.05 5.14
C GLN A 73 -12.82 20.02 5.47
N TRP A 74 -12.41 19.18 4.52
CA TRP A 74 -11.31 18.23 4.76
C TRP A 74 -10.00 18.93 5.14
N ALA A 75 -9.71 20.06 4.50
CA ALA A 75 -8.55 20.87 4.85
C ALA A 75 -8.67 21.45 6.26
N LYS A 76 -9.83 21.96 6.66
CA LYS A 76 -10.11 22.47 8.02
C LYS A 76 -9.93 21.37 9.07
N ASP A 77 -10.50 20.20 8.83
CA ASP A 77 -10.44 19.04 9.71
C ASP A 77 -8.98 18.64 10.02
N TYR A 78 -8.12 18.62 9.00
CA TYR A 78 -6.70 18.31 9.19
C TYR A 78 -5.86 19.50 9.68
N ASN A 79 -5.91 20.64 8.97
CA ASN A 79 -5.01 21.78 9.19
C ASN A 79 -5.32 22.56 10.48
N GLN A 80 -6.57 22.56 10.94
CA GLN A 80 -7.01 23.37 12.09
C GLN A 80 -7.46 22.53 13.28
N LEU A 81 -8.23 21.47 13.04
CA LEU A 81 -8.79 20.66 14.12
C LEU A 81 -7.88 19.50 14.54
N GLY A 82 -6.82 19.22 13.78
CA GLY A 82 -5.92 18.09 14.02
C GLY A 82 -6.57 16.71 13.86
N LYS A 83 -7.84 16.65 13.45
CA LYS A 83 -8.66 15.45 13.26
C LYS A 83 -9.10 15.37 11.80
N GLY A 84 -8.21 14.94 10.92
CA GLY A 84 -8.53 14.87 9.50
C GLY A 84 -7.60 13.97 8.73
N PHE A 85 -7.98 13.65 7.50
CA PHE A 85 -7.17 12.84 6.63
C PHE A 85 -6.05 13.68 6.02
N GLN A 86 -4.81 13.38 6.38
CA GLN A 86 -3.62 14.09 5.92
C GLN A 86 -3.51 14.20 4.39
N GLU A 87 -3.94 13.16 3.69
CA GLU A 87 -3.87 13.11 2.23
C GLU A 87 -5.18 13.57 1.58
N TYR A 88 -5.91 14.51 2.21
CA TYR A 88 -7.11 15.11 1.60
C TYR A 88 -6.90 15.65 0.17
N PRO A 89 -5.71 16.15 -0.25
CA PRO A 89 -5.49 16.50 -1.64
C PRO A 89 -5.64 15.31 -2.60
N LEU A 90 -5.32 14.09 -2.15
CA LEU A 90 -5.53 12.86 -2.93
C LEU A 90 -7.01 12.52 -3.06
N LEU A 91 -7.85 12.87 -2.08
CA LEU A 91 -9.31 12.70 -2.18
C LEU A 91 -9.86 13.56 -3.31
N HIS A 92 -9.44 14.83 -3.39
CA HIS A 92 -9.84 15.71 -4.48
C HIS A 92 -9.33 15.21 -5.84
N SER A 93 -8.06 14.78 -5.93
CA SER A 93 -7.50 14.20 -7.15
C SER A 93 -8.29 12.97 -7.62
N LEU A 94 -8.69 12.10 -6.68
CA LEU A 94 -9.52 10.94 -6.97
C LEU A 94 -10.93 11.32 -7.45
N ASN A 95 -11.59 12.27 -6.77
CA ASN A 95 -12.88 12.81 -7.18
C ASN A 95 -12.81 13.41 -8.60
N LYS A 96 -11.79 14.22 -8.87
CA LYS A 96 -11.54 14.82 -10.20
C LYS A 96 -11.37 13.74 -11.28
N ARG A 97 -10.71 12.62 -10.96
CA ARG A 97 -10.55 11.49 -11.90
C ARG A 97 -11.87 10.74 -12.14
N ILE A 98 -12.67 10.51 -11.11
CA ILE A 98 -14.01 9.88 -11.23
C ILE A 98 -14.94 10.76 -12.08
N LEU A 99 -14.95 12.07 -11.84
CA LEU A 99 -15.77 13.00 -12.63
C LEU A 99 -15.25 13.21 -14.06
N LYS A 100 -13.95 13.04 -14.30
CA LYS A 100 -13.40 12.99 -15.66
C LYS A 100 -13.94 11.78 -16.43
N TYR A 101 -14.14 10.65 -15.74
CA TYR A 101 -14.76 9.47 -16.34
C TYR A 101 -16.24 9.70 -16.69
N ALA A 102 -17.00 10.41 -15.84
CA ALA A 102 -18.37 10.80 -16.16
C ALA A 102 -18.45 11.64 -17.45
N VAL A 103 -17.49 12.55 -17.66
CA VAL A 103 -17.39 13.33 -18.91
C VAL A 103 -17.12 12.42 -20.11
N SER A 104 -16.23 11.43 -19.99
CA SER A 104 -15.98 10.49 -21.09
C SER A 104 -17.18 9.60 -21.43
N LEU A 105 -18.06 9.35 -20.47
CA LEU A 105 -19.34 8.67 -20.68
C LEU A 105 -20.45 9.60 -21.18
N GLN A 106 -20.17 10.90 -21.35
CA GLN A 106 -21.15 11.94 -21.67
C GLN A 106 -22.29 12.04 -20.63
N ALA A 107 -22.10 11.52 -19.42
CA ALA A 107 -23.08 11.61 -18.32
C ALA A 107 -23.18 13.04 -17.75
N ILE A 108 -22.10 13.82 -17.88
CA ILE A 108 -22.06 15.26 -17.58
C ILE A 108 -21.25 15.99 -18.67
N PRO A 109 -21.60 17.26 -18.99
CA PRO A 109 -20.96 18.01 -20.07
C PRO A 109 -19.53 18.48 -19.74
N PHE A 110 -19.22 18.67 -18.47
CA PHE A 110 -17.89 19.09 -18.01
C PHE A 110 -17.60 18.56 -16.61
N ASN A 111 -16.33 18.56 -16.21
CA ASN A 111 -15.91 18.09 -14.89
C ASN A 111 -16.02 19.23 -13.85
N PRO A 112 -16.95 19.17 -12.88
CA PRO A 112 -17.15 20.23 -11.90
C PRO A 112 -16.02 20.33 -10.87
N ALA A 113 -15.14 19.32 -10.78
CA ALA A 113 -13.96 19.33 -9.92
C ALA A 113 -12.72 19.93 -10.59
N ARG A 114 -12.79 20.36 -11.86
CA ARG A 114 -11.61 20.74 -12.64
C ARG A 114 -10.81 21.87 -12.00
N ASP A 115 -11.51 22.93 -11.58
CA ASP A 115 -10.94 24.22 -11.17
C ASP A 115 -11.12 24.48 -9.67
N VAL A 116 -11.41 23.43 -8.88
CA VAL A 116 -11.50 23.51 -7.42
C VAL A 116 -10.11 23.76 -6.83
N ILE A 117 -10.03 24.74 -5.95
CA ILE A 117 -8.79 25.12 -5.27
C ILE A 117 -8.60 24.21 -4.06
N VAL A 118 -7.49 23.47 -4.02
CA VAL A 118 -7.16 22.62 -2.87
C VAL A 118 -6.29 23.42 -1.90
N PRO A 119 -6.74 23.69 -0.66
CA PRO A 119 -5.92 24.37 0.33
C PRO A 119 -4.60 23.62 0.57
N ARG A 120 -3.52 24.38 0.78
CA ARG A 120 -2.21 23.78 1.07
C ARG A 120 -2.29 23.01 2.39
N ARG A 121 -1.74 21.80 2.37
CA ARG A 121 -1.53 21.02 3.58
C ARG A 121 -0.55 21.76 4.49
N LYS A 122 -0.96 22.05 5.73
CA LYS A 122 -0.04 22.51 6.76
C LYS A 122 0.78 21.33 7.24
N GLU A 123 2.10 21.45 7.15
CA GLU A 123 2.98 20.50 7.81
C GLU A 123 2.80 20.66 9.31
N LYS A 124 2.78 19.54 10.04
CA LYS A 124 2.85 19.61 11.49
C LYS A 124 4.28 20.02 11.83
N GLU A 125 4.46 21.25 12.29
CA GLU A 125 5.76 21.75 12.75
C GLU A 125 6.37 20.77 13.76
N GLY A 126 7.67 20.50 13.63
CA GLY A 126 8.40 19.63 14.54
C GLY A 126 8.40 18.13 14.22
N GLN A 127 7.79 17.68 13.12
CA GLN A 127 8.03 16.30 12.63
C GLN A 127 9.40 16.20 11.96
N LYS A 128 10.47 16.20 12.77
CA LYS A 128 11.78 15.74 12.31
C LYS A 128 11.65 14.30 11.81
N LEU A 129 12.38 13.97 10.73
CA LEU A 129 12.51 12.60 10.27
C LEU A 129 12.91 11.73 11.47
N LYS A 130 12.08 10.75 11.82
CA LYS A 130 12.43 9.79 12.86
C LYS A 130 13.37 8.77 12.25
N TYR A 131 14.58 8.72 12.77
CA TYR A 131 15.57 7.69 12.48
C TYR A 131 16.18 7.21 13.79
N LEU A 132 16.82 6.04 13.76
CA LEU A 132 17.64 5.57 14.87
C LEU A 132 19.01 6.22 14.70
N ASP A 133 19.34 7.20 15.54
CA ASP A 133 20.71 7.68 15.68
C ASP A 133 21.62 6.59 16.26
N ASP A 134 22.94 6.82 16.23
CA ASP A 134 23.93 5.82 16.63
C ASP A 134 23.75 5.33 18.07
N ASP A 135 23.35 6.21 18.99
CA ASP A 135 23.16 5.86 20.40
C ASP A 135 21.90 5.02 20.60
N ASN A 136 20.80 5.39 19.96
CA ASN A 136 19.56 4.63 19.98
C ASN A 136 19.70 3.30 19.24
N LEU A 137 20.49 3.26 18.16
CA LEU A 137 20.81 2.03 17.44
C LEU A 137 21.62 1.07 18.31
N LYS A 138 22.66 1.56 19.00
CA LYS A 138 23.44 0.75 19.96
C LYS A 138 22.55 0.19 21.06
N LYS A 139 21.72 1.03 21.70
CA LYS A 139 20.76 0.60 22.73
C LYS A 139 19.80 -0.47 22.21
N PHE A 140 19.29 -0.28 20.99
CA PHE A 140 18.38 -1.23 20.35
C PHE A 140 19.07 -2.58 20.08
N LEU A 141 20.30 -2.57 19.54
CA LEU A 141 21.06 -3.79 19.30
C LEU A 141 21.43 -4.51 20.61
N THR A 142 21.85 -3.79 21.65
CA THR A 142 22.08 -4.35 22.99
C THR A 142 20.82 -4.99 23.55
N TYR A 143 19.66 -4.33 23.41
CA TYR A 143 18.38 -4.88 23.85
C TYR A 143 18.06 -6.20 23.14
N LEU A 144 18.23 -6.28 21.81
CA LEU A 144 18.00 -7.51 21.05
C LEU A 144 18.91 -8.68 21.51
N GLU A 145 20.11 -8.38 21.99
CA GLU A 145 21.08 -9.37 22.48
C GLU A 145 20.76 -9.87 23.90
N GLN A 146 20.02 -9.10 24.68
CA GLN A 146 19.59 -9.44 26.04
C GLN A 146 18.23 -10.16 26.10
N LEU A 147 17.54 -10.27 24.96
CA LEU A 147 16.24 -10.94 24.91
C LEU A 147 16.38 -12.43 25.29
N PRO A 148 15.41 -12.99 26.03
CA PRO A 148 15.36 -14.43 26.27
C PRO A 148 15.41 -15.22 24.96
N ASN A 149 16.09 -16.37 24.95
CA ASN A 149 16.32 -17.19 23.76
C ASN A 149 15.08 -18.00 23.31
N THR A 150 13.93 -17.35 23.21
CA THR A 150 12.73 -17.92 22.60
C THR A 150 12.84 -17.86 21.09
N TYR A 151 12.08 -18.71 20.39
CA TYR A 151 12.06 -18.68 18.93
C TYR A 151 11.58 -17.32 18.40
N LYS A 152 10.52 -16.76 19.00
CA LYS A 152 9.97 -15.46 18.62
C LYS A 152 11.01 -14.34 18.76
N ASN A 153 11.70 -14.25 19.90
CA ASN A 153 12.71 -13.22 20.11
C ASN A 153 13.88 -13.39 19.14
N PHE A 154 14.30 -14.63 18.88
CA PHE A 154 15.35 -14.90 17.91
C PHE A 154 14.91 -14.53 16.48
N TYR A 155 13.67 -14.82 16.10
CA TYR A 155 13.06 -14.37 14.86
C TYR A 155 13.06 -12.84 14.72
N ASP A 156 12.59 -12.13 15.75
CA ASP A 156 12.57 -10.67 15.78
C ASP A 156 14.00 -10.11 15.63
N THR A 157 14.97 -10.66 16.36
CA THR A 157 16.40 -10.28 16.26
C THR A 157 16.94 -10.50 14.85
N VAL A 158 16.68 -11.64 14.23
CA VAL A 158 17.12 -11.94 12.85
C VAL A 158 16.48 -10.98 11.85
N LEU A 159 15.18 -10.71 11.98
CA LEU A 159 14.44 -9.79 11.12
C LEU A 159 15.04 -8.38 11.19
N TYR A 160 15.21 -7.83 12.40
CA TYR A 160 15.75 -6.48 12.58
C TYR A 160 17.21 -6.37 12.14
N LYS A 161 18.08 -7.32 12.51
CA LYS A 161 19.48 -7.31 12.09
C LYS A 161 19.61 -7.45 10.57
N THR A 162 18.77 -8.26 9.92
CA THR A 162 18.74 -8.37 8.45
C THR A 162 18.33 -7.05 7.80
N LEU A 163 17.29 -6.39 8.30
CA LEU A 163 16.85 -5.08 7.79
C LEU A 163 17.94 -4.02 7.91
N LEU A 164 18.65 -3.99 9.05
CA LEU A 164 19.74 -3.04 9.29
C LEU A 164 20.95 -3.32 8.39
N ALA A 165 21.33 -4.58 8.19
CA ALA A 165 22.47 -4.96 7.38
C ALA A 165 22.24 -4.73 5.88
N THR A 166 21.01 -4.88 5.40
CA THR A 166 20.69 -4.90 3.96
C THR A 166 19.98 -3.64 3.46
N GLY A 167 19.39 -2.84 4.35
CA GLY A 167 18.56 -1.69 3.97
C GLY A 167 17.29 -2.09 3.19
N LEU A 168 16.86 -3.35 3.29
CA LEU A 168 15.62 -3.82 2.66
C LEU A 168 14.42 -3.04 3.18
N ARG A 169 13.44 -2.79 2.30
CA ARG A 169 12.12 -2.39 2.78
C ARG A 169 11.50 -3.57 3.52
N ILE A 170 10.78 -3.32 4.62
CA ILE A 170 10.16 -4.39 5.44
C ILE A 170 9.37 -5.42 4.62
N ARG A 171 8.60 -4.98 3.62
CA ARG A 171 7.81 -5.88 2.76
C ARG A 171 8.66 -6.69 1.78
N GLU A 172 9.86 -6.22 1.42
CA GLU A 172 10.83 -7.00 0.64
C GLU A 172 11.41 -8.10 1.55
N CYS A 173 11.85 -7.74 2.77
CA CYS A 173 12.37 -8.69 3.75
C CYS A 173 11.36 -9.79 4.11
N LEU A 174 10.10 -9.43 4.37
CA LEU A 174 9.03 -10.38 4.69
C LEU A 174 8.64 -11.28 3.50
N ALA A 175 9.04 -10.95 2.28
CA ALA A 175 8.78 -11.75 1.08
C ALA A 175 9.91 -12.75 0.78
N LEU A 176 11.06 -12.64 1.45
CA LEU A 176 12.22 -13.49 1.19
C LEU A 176 11.92 -14.97 1.41
N LYS A 177 12.39 -15.78 0.46
CA LYS A 177 12.52 -17.22 0.56
C LYS A 177 13.98 -17.59 0.76
N TRP A 178 14.24 -18.75 1.33
CA TRP A 178 15.61 -19.26 1.46
C TRP A 178 16.31 -19.48 0.13
N SER A 179 15.55 -19.66 -0.96
CA SER A 179 16.07 -19.73 -2.33
C SER A 179 16.62 -18.40 -2.84
N ASP A 180 16.29 -17.27 -2.22
CA ASP A 180 16.78 -15.94 -2.61
C ASP A 180 18.11 -15.58 -1.95
N ILE A 181 18.62 -16.43 -1.06
CA ILE A 181 19.82 -16.15 -0.28
C ILE A 181 20.85 -17.23 -0.57
N ASP A 182 21.93 -16.82 -1.22
CA ASP A 182 23.12 -17.64 -1.37
C ASP A 182 24.00 -17.48 -0.13
N LEU A 183 23.78 -18.35 0.86
CA LEU A 183 24.57 -18.36 2.09
C LEU A 183 26.01 -18.85 1.89
N LYS A 184 26.37 -19.39 0.72
CA LYS A 184 27.74 -19.79 0.40
C LYS A 184 28.54 -18.58 -0.07
N ASN A 185 27.98 -17.84 -1.04
CA ASN A 185 28.62 -16.66 -1.62
C ASN A 185 28.31 -15.36 -0.85
N GLY A 186 27.37 -15.41 0.10
CA GLY A 186 26.98 -14.27 0.91
C GLY A 186 26.19 -13.23 0.13
N THR A 187 25.22 -13.64 -0.69
CA THR A 187 24.41 -12.72 -1.50
C THR A 187 22.92 -12.93 -1.30
N LEU A 188 22.14 -11.87 -1.52
CA LEU A 188 20.69 -11.84 -1.37
C LEU A 188 20.04 -11.17 -2.59
N ASP A 189 19.14 -11.89 -3.26
CA ASP A 189 18.39 -11.40 -4.41
C ASP A 189 17.05 -10.76 -3.99
N VAL A 190 16.89 -9.47 -4.30
CA VAL A 190 15.68 -8.69 -4.02
C VAL A 190 14.80 -8.64 -5.25
N ASN A 191 13.98 -9.67 -5.46
CA ASN A 191 13.14 -9.80 -6.65
C ASN A 191 11.62 -9.73 -6.39
N LYS A 192 11.19 -9.55 -5.13
CA LYS A 192 9.77 -9.61 -4.74
C LYS A 192 9.42 -8.77 -3.52
N THR A 193 8.12 -8.55 -3.32
CA THR A 193 7.58 -7.81 -2.18
C THR A 193 6.23 -8.36 -1.71
N LEU A 194 5.96 -8.27 -0.42
CA LEU A 194 4.71 -8.68 0.21
C LEU A 194 3.70 -7.53 0.18
N ASN A 195 2.58 -7.70 -0.54
CA ASN A 195 1.56 -6.67 -0.64
C ASN A 195 0.68 -6.58 0.63
N ILE A 196 -0.27 -5.63 0.67
CA ILE A 196 -1.10 -5.38 1.85
C ILE A 196 -2.01 -6.56 2.23
N ILE A 197 -2.35 -7.41 1.26
CA ILE A 197 -3.17 -8.62 1.43
C ILE A 197 -2.33 -9.89 1.59
N LYS A 198 -1.04 -9.72 1.91
CA LYS A 198 -0.09 -10.81 2.20
C LYS A 198 0.20 -11.73 1.01
N GLU A 199 -0.02 -11.26 -0.22
CA GLU A 199 0.42 -11.96 -1.44
C GLU A 199 1.82 -11.49 -1.83
N ILE A 200 2.65 -12.42 -2.33
CA ILE A 200 3.97 -12.10 -2.88
C ILE A 200 3.77 -11.65 -4.33
N THR A 201 4.35 -10.49 -4.66
CA THR A 201 4.28 -9.92 -6.01
C THR A 201 5.65 -9.44 -6.46
N GLY A 202 5.87 -9.37 -7.77
CA GLY A 202 7.04 -8.70 -8.32
C GLY A 202 7.06 -7.19 -8.02
N PRO A 203 8.24 -6.55 -8.00
CA PRO A 203 8.37 -5.14 -7.69
C PRO A 203 7.59 -4.25 -8.66
N LYS A 204 7.35 -3.00 -8.24
CA LYS A 204 6.61 -2.02 -9.06
C LYS A 204 7.40 -1.63 -10.32
N THR A 205 8.72 -1.63 -10.25
CA THR A 205 9.62 -1.29 -11.35
C THR A 205 10.75 -2.31 -11.46
N LYS A 206 11.24 -2.55 -12.68
CA LYS A 206 12.42 -3.42 -12.91
C LYS A 206 13.65 -2.92 -12.16
N SER A 207 13.81 -1.60 -11.99
CA SER A 207 14.91 -0.99 -11.24
C SER A 207 14.95 -1.32 -9.75
N SER A 208 13.88 -1.92 -9.20
CA SER A 208 13.88 -2.35 -7.80
C SER A 208 14.54 -3.72 -7.60
N ILE A 209 14.78 -4.47 -8.68
CA ILE A 209 15.44 -5.78 -8.67
C ILE A 209 16.94 -5.57 -8.52
N ARG A 210 17.55 -6.18 -7.50
CA ARG A 210 18.97 -5.99 -7.17
C ARG A 210 19.49 -7.17 -6.35
N VAL A 211 20.80 -7.37 -6.39
CA VAL A 211 21.52 -8.28 -5.49
C VAL A 211 22.23 -7.43 -4.42
N ILE A 212 22.22 -7.91 -3.18
CA ILE A 212 22.88 -7.29 -2.03
C ILE A 212 23.92 -8.26 -1.47
N ASP A 213 25.15 -7.79 -1.27
CA ASP A 213 26.19 -8.53 -0.58
C ASP A 213 25.95 -8.52 0.94
N LEU A 214 26.15 -9.67 1.57
CA LEU A 214 25.96 -9.90 3.00
C LEU A 214 27.31 -10.02 3.68
N ASP A 215 27.50 -9.31 4.78
CA ASP A 215 28.66 -9.49 5.62
C ASP A 215 28.64 -10.87 6.31
N ASN A 216 29.83 -11.35 6.70
CA ASN A 216 29.99 -12.67 7.32
C ASN A 216 29.14 -12.84 8.59
N LYS A 217 28.92 -11.80 9.40
CA LYS A 217 28.10 -11.91 10.62
C LYS A 217 26.64 -12.15 10.26
N THR A 218 26.13 -11.44 9.26
CA THR A 218 24.76 -11.64 8.75
C THR A 218 24.59 -13.03 8.15
N VAL A 219 25.56 -13.52 7.38
CA VAL A 219 25.53 -14.90 6.83
C VAL A 219 25.49 -15.96 7.93
N LEU A 220 26.33 -15.83 8.96
CA LEU A 220 26.37 -16.76 10.09
C LEU A 220 25.05 -16.76 10.88
N MET A 221 24.50 -15.57 11.14
CA MET A 221 23.19 -15.42 11.80
C MET A 221 22.09 -16.10 11.00
N LEU A 222 22.04 -15.88 9.68
CA LEU A 222 21.03 -16.50 8.80
C LEU A 222 21.20 -18.02 8.71
N ARG A 223 22.44 -18.55 8.72
CA ARG A 223 22.68 -20.00 8.79
C ARG A 223 22.13 -20.61 10.09
N LEU A 224 22.41 -19.98 11.23
CA LEU A 224 21.88 -20.42 12.52
C LEU A 224 20.35 -20.39 12.53
N TYR A 225 19.76 -19.32 11.99
CA TYR A 225 18.31 -19.19 11.88
C TYR A 225 17.69 -20.26 10.97
N LYS A 226 18.27 -20.53 9.79
CA LYS A 226 17.82 -21.59 8.88
C LYS A 226 17.86 -22.97 9.54
N ALA A 227 18.92 -23.26 10.32
CA ALA A 227 19.05 -24.51 11.05
C ALA A 227 17.96 -24.67 12.12
N ARG A 228 17.75 -23.63 12.96
CA ARG A 228 16.70 -23.64 13.99
C ARG A 228 15.30 -23.78 13.38
N GLN A 229 15.04 -23.07 12.29
CA GLN A 229 13.78 -23.13 11.56
C GLN A 229 13.54 -24.54 10.99
N SER A 230 14.57 -25.19 10.44
CA SER A 230 14.50 -26.56 9.93
C SER A 230 14.23 -27.59 11.04
N GLN A 231 14.87 -27.43 12.20
CA GLN A 231 14.67 -28.31 13.34
C GLN A 231 13.21 -28.29 13.82
N ILE A 232 12.67 -27.09 14.07
CA ILE A 232 11.27 -26.92 14.50
C ILE A 232 10.30 -27.40 13.41
N GLY A 233 10.64 -27.18 12.13
CA GLY A 233 9.86 -27.70 11.02
C GLY A 233 9.72 -29.21 11.06
N LYS A 234 10.82 -29.93 11.27
CA LYS A 234 10.80 -31.40 11.41
C LYS A 234 9.93 -31.86 12.58
N GLU A 235 10.04 -31.21 13.73
CA GLU A 235 9.23 -31.52 14.92
C GLU A 235 7.73 -31.33 14.66
N MET A 236 7.37 -30.36 13.82
CA MET A 236 5.98 -30.05 13.44
C MET A 236 5.50 -30.75 12.16
N GLY A 237 6.35 -31.53 11.48
CA GLY A 237 6.04 -32.12 10.17
C GLY A 237 5.89 -31.09 9.03
N LEU A 238 6.54 -29.92 9.16
CA LEU A 238 6.47 -28.80 8.21
C LEU A 238 7.84 -28.52 7.55
N THR A 239 7.78 -27.99 6.33
CA THR A 239 8.96 -27.43 5.65
C THR A 239 8.76 -25.94 5.43
N TYR A 240 9.77 -25.13 5.78
CA TYR A 240 9.70 -23.68 5.67
C TYR A 240 10.50 -23.18 4.47
N GLU A 241 9.78 -22.62 3.50
CA GLU A 241 10.41 -21.95 2.34
C GLU A 241 10.72 -20.48 2.62
N LYS A 242 9.90 -19.82 3.43
CA LYS A 242 10.05 -18.39 3.74
C LYS A 242 11.06 -18.18 4.85
N VAL A 243 11.89 -17.15 4.69
CA VAL A 243 12.78 -16.68 5.75
C VAL A 243 11.91 -16.16 6.89
N SER A 244 11.00 -15.23 6.62
CA SER A 244 10.06 -14.73 7.62
C SER A 244 8.70 -15.43 7.54
N SER A 245 8.59 -16.60 8.16
CA SER A 245 7.33 -17.36 8.23
C SER A 245 6.52 -16.98 9.49
N ASN A 246 5.26 -16.61 9.29
CA ASN A 246 4.33 -16.29 10.39
C ASN A 246 3.73 -17.53 11.08
N SER A 247 4.11 -18.75 10.67
CA SER A 247 3.50 -19.97 11.20
C SER A 247 3.89 -20.28 12.65
N PHE A 248 4.99 -19.69 13.14
CA PHE A 248 5.52 -20.02 14.46
C PHE A 248 4.76 -19.37 15.62
N ASP A 249 4.11 -18.23 15.40
CA ASP A 249 3.31 -17.53 16.41
C ASP A 249 2.03 -18.30 16.80
N LYS A 250 1.66 -19.35 16.06
CA LYS A 250 0.47 -20.18 16.33
C LYS A 250 0.75 -21.48 17.07
N HIS A 251 2.03 -21.85 17.23
CA HIS A 251 2.43 -23.19 17.66
C HIS A 251 3.46 -23.19 18.79
N ILE A 252 3.76 -22.02 19.35
CA ILE A 252 4.73 -21.85 20.43
C ILE A 252 4.08 -20.97 21.50
N ASP A 253 3.34 -21.61 22.41
CA ASP A 253 3.04 -21.11 23.75
C ASP A 253 4.09 -21.67 24.74
#